data_AF-A0A969KPW6-F1
#
_entry.id   AF-A0A969KPW6-F1
#
_cell.length_a   1.000
_cell.length_b   1.000
_cell.length_c   1.000
_cell.angle_alpha   90.00
_cell.angle_beta   90.00
_cell.angle_gamma   90.00
#
_symmetry.space_group_name_H-M   'P 1'
#
loop_
_entity.id
_entity.type
_entity.pdbx_description
1 polymer ?
#
loop_
_entity_poly.entity_id
_entity_poly.type
_entity_poly.pdbx_seq_one_letter_code
_entity_poly.pdbx_strand_id
1 'polypeptide(L)' 'MIDAMITIPVDTETARVYNETSSEAQRKIQLLLRLRLRELAGLSDNSLCDIMDEVGAKAEERGLTSELLDQLLGEE' A
#
# COMPACT_ATOMS: atom_id res chain seq x y z
N MET A 1 -12.83 -12.89 -0.91
CA MET A 1 -11.40 -13.16 -0.72
C MET A 1 -11.24 -13.94 0.56
N ILE A 2 -10.45 -15.00 0.56
CA ILE A 2 -10.15 -15.79 1.76
C ILE A 2 -8.88 -15.18 2.36
N ASP A 3 -9.00 -14.50 3.49
CA ASP A 3 -7.84 -14.00 4.22
C ASP A 3 -7.22 -15.15 5.03
N ALA A 4 -5.93 -15.39 4.84
CA ALA A 4 -5.15 -16.32 5.64
C ALA A 4 -4.31 -15.53 6.66
N MET A 5 -4.23 -16.02 7.90
CA MET A 5 -3.40 -15.42 8.95
C MET A 5 -2.07 -16.14 9.10
N ILE A 6 -1.00 -15.35 9.25
CA ILE A 6 0.32 -15.80 9.68
C ILE A 6 0.72 -15.00 10.92
N THR A 7 1.43 -15.63 11.85
CA THR A 7 1.98 -14.96 13.05
C THR A 7 3.43 -14.61 12.78
N ILE A 8 3.77 -13.32 12.85
CA ILE A 8 5.14 -12.84 12.67
C ILE A 8 5.64 -12.32 14.02
N PRO A 9 6.66 -12.93 14.63
CA PRO A 9 7.25 -12.39 15.85
C PRO A 9 7.94 -11.07 15.55
N VAL A 10 7.70 -10.09 16.41
CA VAL A 10 8.34 -8.76 16.43
C VAL A 10 8.80 -8.45 17.85
N ASP A 11 9.59 -7.40 18.04
CA ASP A 11 9.93 -6.95 19.38
C ASP A 11 8.69 -6.41 20.13
N THR A 12 8.76 -6.41 21.46
CA THR A 12 7.65 -6.03 22.34
C THR A 12 7.12 -4.62 22.05
N GLU A 13 8.01 -3.69 21.71
CA GLU A 13 7.63 -2.30 21.47
C GLU A 13 6.86 -2.16 20.15
N THR A 14 7.35 -2.80 19.08
CA THR A 14 6.64 -2.85 17.80
C THR A 14 5.24 -3.45 17.95
N ALA A 15 5.10 -4.54 18.71
CA ALA A 15 3.80 -5.15 18.99
C ALA A 15 2.87 -4.19 19.75
N ARG A 16 3.39 -3.49 20.76
CA ARG A 16 2.64 -2.52 21.56
C ARG A 16 2.11 -1.38 20.68
N VAL A 17 3.00 -0.72 19.93
CA VAL A 17 2.65 0.43 19.07
C VAL A 17 1.61 0.06 18.01
N TYR A 18 1.75 -1.12 17.39
CA TYR A 18 0.77 -1.60 16.40
C TYR A 18 -0.61 -1.84 17.03
N ASN A 19 -0.67 -2.46 18.21
CA ASN A 19 -1.92 -2.77 18.90
C ASN A 19 -2.63 -1.52 19.44
N GLU A 20 -1.89 -0.48 19.82
CA GLU A 20 -2.43 0.79 20.33
C GLU A 20 -2.89 1.74 19.22
N THR A 21 -2.46 1.49 17.97
CA THR A 21 -2.82 2.30 16.80
C THR A 21 -4.27 2.09 16.35
N SER A 22 -4.88 3.10 15.71
CA SER A 22 -6.25 3.01 15.19
C SER A 22 -6.43 1.89 14.16
N SER A 23 -7.65 1.38 14.03
CA SER A 23 -7.98 0.31 13.06
C SER A 23 -7.66 0.71 11.61
N GLU A 24 -7.79 1.98 11.25
CA GLU A 24 -7.41 2.48 9.94
C GLU A 24 -5.90 2.40 9.71
N ALA A 25 -5.11 2.84 10.68
CA ALA A 25 -3.66 2.80 10.57
C ALA A 25 -3.12 1.36 10.65
N GLN A 26 -3.73 0.48 11.44
CA GLN A 26 -3.44 -0.96 11.40
C GLN A 26 -3.67 -1.56 10.00
N ARG A 27 -4.77 -1.20 9.32
CA ARG A 27 -5.03 -1.64 7.93
C ARG A 27 -3.97 -1.14 6.95
N LYS A 28 -3.54 0.11 7.08
CA LYS A 28 -2.44 0.67 6.25
C LYS A 28 -1.14 -0.12 6.46
N ILE A 29 -0.79 -0.41 7.72
CA ILE A 29 0.38 -1.21 8.06
C ILE A 29 0.26 -2.64 7.50
N GLN A 30 -0.89 -3.29 7.63
CA GLN A 30 -1.14 -4.62 7.06
C GLN A 30 -0.98 -4.63 5.54
N LEU A 31 -1.46 -3.60 4.84
CA LEU A 31 -1.31 -3.48 3.39
C LEU A 31 0.17 -3.38 3.00
N LEU A 32 0.93 -2.51 3.69
CA LEU A 32 2.37 -2.36 3.46
C LEU A 32 3.12 -3.67 3.73
N LEU A 33 2.81 -4.36 4.82
CA LEU A 33 3.42 -5.64 5.15
C LEU A 33 3.12 -6.71 4.09
N ARG A 34 1.87 -6.81 3.63
CA ARG A 34 1.47 -7.75 2.57
C ARG A 34 2.25 -7.50 1.28
N LEU A 35 2.42 -6.24 0.91
CA LEU A 35 3.18 -5.84 -0.28
C LEU A 35 4.65 -6.21 -0.14
N ARG A 36 5.30 -5.84 0.97
CA ARG A 36 6.71 -6.18 1.21
C ARG A 36 6.96 -7.68 1.24
N LEU A 37 6.06 -8.47 1.85
CA LEU A 37 6.18 -9.93 1.86
C LEU A 37 6.10 -10.51 0.44
N ARG A 38 5.26 -9.96 -0.43
CA ARG A 38 5.16 -10.41 -1.83
C ARG A 38 6.43 -10.07 -2.62
N GLU A 39 6.94 -8.85 -2.48
CA GLU A 39 8.18 -8.40 -3.12
C GLU A 39 9.37 -9.27 -2.68
N LEU A 40 9.58 -9.41 -1.37
CA LEU A 40 10.74 -10.12 -0.81
C LEU A 40 10.69 -11.63 -1.04
N ALA A 41 9.49 -12.22 -1.06
CA ALA A 41 9.33 -13.64 -1.32
C ALA A 41 9.29 -13.99 -2.82
N GLY A 42 9.44 -12.99 -3.71
CA GLY A 42 9.30 -13.20 -5.16
C GLY A 42 7.93 -13.74 -5.57
N LEU A 43 6.89 -13.45 -4.76
CA LEU A 43 5.51 -13.91 -4.99
C LEU A 43 4.71 -12.95 -5.89
N SER A 44 5.33 -11.86 -6.32
CA SER A 44 4.75 -10.92 -7.28
C SER A 44 5.68 -10.80 -8.48
N ASP A 45 5.17 -11.11 -9.66
CA ASP A 45 5.83 -10.75 -10.94
C ASP A 45 5.86 -9.22 -11.13
N ASN A 46 4.99 -8.50 -10.41
CA ASN A 46 4.84 -7.05 -10.46
C ASN A 46 5.28 -6.45 -9.11
N SER A 47 6.37 -5.69 -9.10
CA SER A 47 6.81 -4.86 -7.98
C SER A 47 5.77 -3.79 -7.60
N LEU A 48 5.90 -3.13 -6.44
CA LEU A 48 5.09 -1.94 -6.14
C LEU A 48 5.17 -0.91 -7.27
N CYS A 49 6.33 -0.73 -7.89
CA CYS A 49 6.48 0.18 -9.04
C CYS A 49 5.53 -0.24 -10.17
N ASP A 50 5.49 -1.52 -10.51
CA ASP A 50 4.61 -2.03 -11.58
C ASP A 50 3.13 -1.83 -11.23
N ILE A 51 2.76 -1.98 -9.95
CA ILE A 51 1.40 -1.70 -9.48
C ILE A 51 1.08 -0.19 -9.56
N MET A 52 2.04 0.66 -9.21
CA MET A 52 1.89 2.11 -9.30
C MET A 52 1.77 2.58 -10.75
N ASP A 53 2.55 1.98 -11.66
CA ASP A 53 2.48 2.21 -13.10
C ASP A 53 1.11 1.79 -13.66
N GLU A 54 0.60 0.62 -13.26
CA GLU A 54 -0.73 0.15 -13.64
C GLU A 54 -1.84 1.09 -13.14
N VAL A 55 -1.72 1.58 -11.90
CA VAL A 55 -2.66 2.55 -11.32
C VAL A 55 -2.58 3.89 -12.07
N GLY A 56 -1.39 4.34 -12.43
CA GLY A 56 -1.18 5.54 -13.25
C GLY A 56 -1.84 5.43 -14.62
N ALA A 57 -1.61 4.32 -15.34
CA ALA A 57 -2.22 4.07 -16.64
C ALA A 57 -3.76 4.06 -16.57
N LYS A 58 -4.33 3.44 -15.52
CA LYS A 58 -5.78 3.45 -15.27
C LYS A 58 -6.33 4.81 -14.89
N ALA A 59 -5.53 5.65 -14.23
CA ALA A 59 -5.92 7.02 -13.91
C ALA A 59 -5.99 7.86 -15.18
N GLU A 60 -4.98 7.78 -16.06
CA GLU A 60 -4.97 8.46 -17.35
C GLU A 60 -6.14 8.05 -18.25
N GLU A 61 -6.44 6.75 -18.36
CA GLU A 61 -7.59 6.23 -19.12
C GLU A 61 -8.93 6.82 -18.62
N ARG A 62 -9.01 7.14 -17.33
CA ARG A 62 -10.18 7.73 -16.68
C ARG A 62 -10.19 9.27 -16.71
N GLY A 63 -9.24 9.89 -17.41
CA GLY A 63 -9.12 11.34 -17.51
C GLY A 63 -8.53 12.02 -16.28
N LEU A 64 -7.96 11.26 -15.34
CA LEU A 64 -7.09 11.78 -14.29
C LEU A 64 -5.69 11.96 -14.90
N THR A 65 -5.52 13.03 -15.68
CA THR A 65 -4.25 13.35 -16.32
C THR A 65 -3.34 14.16 -15.39
N SER A 66 -2.04 14.18 -15.69
CA SER A 66 -1.06 14.99 -14.95
C SER A 66 -1.48 16.46 -14.91
N GLU A 67 -2.03 17.01 -15.99
CA GLU A 67 -2.46 18.41 -16.04
C GLU A 67 -3.64 18.70 -15.11
N LEU A 68 -4.54 17.73 -14.90
CA LEU A 68 -5.66 17.86 -13.98
C LEU A 68 -5.19 17.73 -12.52
N LEU A 69 -4.22 16.86 -12.25
CA LEU A 69 -3.58 16.75 -10.95
C LEU A 69 -2.81 18.03 -10.60
N ASP A 70 -2.09 18.61 -11.55
CA ASP A 70 -1.36 19.87 -11.38
C ASP A 70 -2.33 21.04 -11.13
N GLN A 71 -3.50 21.05 -11.77
CA GLN A 71 -4.56 22.04 -11.49
C GLN A 71 -5.16 21.87 -10.09
N LEU A 72 -5.33 20.63 -9.60
CA LEU A 72 -5.85 20.35 -8.26
C LEU A 72 -4.83 20.65 -7.16
N LEU A 73 -3.54 20.44 -7.42
CA LEU A 73 -2.45 20.69 -6.47
C LEU A 73 -1.94 22.15 -6.53
N GLY A 74 -2.29 22.89 -7.58
CA GLY A 74 -1.88 24.27 -7.83
C GLY A 74 -2.70 25.35 -7.11
N GLU A 75 -3.61 24.99 -6.21
CA GLU A 75 -4.27 25.94 -5.31
C GLU A 75 -3.43 26.16 -4.04
N GLU A 76 -2.56 27.17 -4.07
CA GLU A 76 -2.25 28.00 -2.89
C GLU A 76 -3.14 29.26 -2.88
#